data_AF-A0A4V2ZBD0-F1
#
_entry.id   AF-A0A4V2ZBD0-F1
#
_cell.length_a   1.000
_cell.length_b   1.000
_cell.length_c   1.000
_cell.angle_alpha   90.00
_cell.angle_beta   90.00
_cell.angle_gamma   90.00
#
_symmetry.space_group_name_H-M   'P 1'
#
loop_
_entity.id
_entity.type
_entity.pdbx_description
1 polymer ?
#
loop_
_entity_poly.entity_id
_entity_poly.type
_entity_poly.pdbx_seq_one_letter_code
_entity_poly.pdbx_strand_id
1 'polypeptide(L)'
;MIKAVVFDVGETLISEARIWSRWAGRLGVDPFTLMGALGGMAALDRPHSDAFELVRPGFDPAREEAAWERDDPHGMRNTFDADDLYPDVRGALAAIRAAGHQVVIAGNQPERAYDALVAMDLPADSVHTSDGWGVAKPEPGFFAKVAAVAGREPAEILYVGDRLDNDVLPARAAGMRTALLRRGPWGHLHAERPQAAVADVIVGDLHALLPALRLLA
;
A
#
# COMPACT_ATOMS: atom_id res chain seq x y z
N MET A 1 9.79 -2.42 22.49
CA MET A 1 10.15 -3.52 21.57
C MET A 1 8.99 -3.91 20.64
N ILE A 2 9.25 -3.88 19.33
CA ILE A 2 8.31 -4.29 18.29
C ILE A 2 8.16 -5.81 18.24
N LYS A 3 6.91 -6.29 18.18
CA LYS A 3 6.56 -7.71 18.09
C LYS A 3 5.88 -8.08 16.77
N ALA A 4 5.23 -7.12 16.11
CA ALA A 4 4.58 -7.33 14.82
C ALA A 4 4.96 -6.23 13.82
N VAL A 5 5.13 -6.62 12.56
CA VAL A 5 5.32 -5.71 11.43
C VAL A 5 4.15 -5.90 10.48
N VAL A 6 3.46 -4.81 10.19
CA VAL A 6 2.24 -4.79 9.38
C VAL A 6 2.53 -4.03 8.11
N PHE A 7 2.25 -4.64 6.96
CA PHE A 7 2.54 -4.06 5.65
C PHE A 7 1.25 -3.65 4.96
N ASP A 8 1.25 -2.43 4.43
CA ASP A 8 0.32 -2.07 3.35
C ASP A 8 0.58 -2.89 2.08
N VAL A 9 -0.29 -2.77 1.08
CA VAL A 9 -0.27 -3.56 -0.15
C VAL A 9 0.26 -2.76 -1.34
N GLY A 10 -0.50 -1.76 -1.82
CA GLY A 10 -0.17 -0.98 -3.01
C GLY A 10 1.07 -0.13 -2.79
N GLU A 11 2.00 -0.13 -3.75
CA GLU A 11 3.32 0.53 -3.67
C GLU A 11 4.11 0.23 -2.38
N THR A 12 3.75 -0.83 -1.66
CA THR A 12 4.48 -1.38 -0.50
C THR A 12 4.94 -2.80 -0.80
N LEU A 13 4.02 -3.71 -1.14
CA LEU A 13 4.33 -5.07 -1.59
C LEU A 13 4.14 -5.23 -3.10
N ILE A 14 3.12 -4.57 -3.64
CA ILE A 14 2.68 -4.69 -5.03
C ILE A 14 3.00 -3.40 -5.77
N SER A 15 3.68 -3.51 -6.92
CA SER A 15 3.79 -2.40 -7.86
C SER A 15 2.49 -2.29 -8.65
N GLU A 16 1.86 -1.12 -8.57
CA GLU A 16 0.66 -0.78 -9.32
C GLU A 16 1.00 -0.32 -10.75
N ALA A 17 2.27 -0.35 -11.15
CA ALA A 17 2.71 0.09 -12.48
C ALA A 17 1.90 -0.59 -13.60
N ARG A 18 1.68 -1.91 -13.53
CA ARG A 18 0.87 -2.64 -14.52
C ARG A 18 -0.60 -2.23 -14.49
N ILE A 19 -1.17 -1.93 -13.31
CA ILE A 19 -2.54 -1.41 -13.18
C ILE A 19 -2.65 -0.08 -13.90
N TRP A 20 -1.75 0.86 -13.60
CA TRP A 20 -1.76 2.18 -14.21
C TRP A 20 -1.43 2.16 -15.72
N SER A 21 -0.55 1.27 -16.18
CA SER A 21 -0.32 1.06 -17.61
C SER A 21 -1.56 0.55 -18.35
N ARG A 22 -2.34 -0.35 -17.73
CA ARG A 22 -3.61 -0.82 -18.30
C ARG A 22 -4.64 0.32 -18.40
N TRP A 23 -4.72 1.16 -17.38
CA TRP A 23 -5.56 2.37 -17.43
C TRP A 23 -5.13 3.37 -18.50
N ALA A 24 -3.83 3.58 -18.68
CA ALA A 24 -3.31 4.43 -19.77
C ALA A 24 -3.76 3.89 -21.14
N GLY A 25 -3.65 2.56 -21.34
CA GLY A 25 -4.16 1.89 -22.52
C GLY A 25 -5.68 2.07 -22.70
N ARG A 26 -6.47 1.96 -21.62
CA ARG A 26 -7.93 2.17 -21.67
C ARG A 26 -8.31 3.61 -22.00
N LEU A 27 -7.52 4.58 -21.53
CA LEU A 27 -7.67 6.00 -21.85
C LEU A 27 -7.24 6.35 -23.29
N GLY A 28 -6.40 5.51 -23.90
CA GLY A 28 -5.80 5.77 -25.21
C GLY A 28 -4.61 6.74 -25.15
N VAL A 29 -3.87 6.75 -24.04
CA VAL A 29 -2.71 7.62 -23.82
C VAL A 29 -1.45 6.81 -23.48
N ASP A 30 -0.28 7.44 -23.59
CA ASP A 30 0.97 6.82 -23.18
C ASP A 30 1.03 6.65 -21.65
N PRO A 31 1.56 5.53 -21.12
CA PRO A 31 1.74 5.35 -19.67
C PRO A 31 2.51 6.49 -19.00
N PHE A 32 3.51 7.08 -19.66
CA PHE A 32 4.25 8.22 -19.14
C PHE A 32 3.33 9.41 -18.85
N THR A 33 2.33 9.66 -19.71
CA THR A 33 1.37 10.76 -19.52
C THR A 33 0.49 10.54 -18.29
N LEU A 34 -0.11 9.36 -18.14
CA LEU A 34 -0.96 9.08 -16.99
C LEU A 34 -0.17 9.04 -15.68
N MET A 35 1.00 8.39 -15.67
CA MET A 35 1.85 8.31 -14.48
C MET A 35 2.38 9.69 -14.07
N GLY A 36 2.75 10.55 -15.02
CA GLY A 36 3.11 11.93 -14.74
C GLY A 36 1.97 12.71 -14.09
N ALA A 37 0.74 12.54 -14.59
CA ALA A 37 -0.45 13.15 -13.98
C ALA A 37 -0.72 12.64 -12.56
N LEU A 38 -0.61 11.32 -12.33
CA LEU A 38 -0.77 10.70 -11.00
C LEU A 38 0.27 11.23 -10.01
N GLY A 39 1.54 11.33 -10.41
CA GLY A 39 2.59 11.96 -9.60
C GLY A 39 2.28 13.42 -9.28
N GLY A 40 1.70 14.16 -10.23
CA GLY A 40 1.20 15.51 -10.00
C GLY A 40 0.07 15.56 -8.96
N MET A 41 -0.87 14.61 -8.98
CA MET A 41 -1.94 14.54 -7.98
C MET A 41 -1.37 14.25 -6.59
N ALA A 42 -0.43 13.31 -6.49
CA ALA A 42 0.28 13.01 -5.25
C ALA A 42 1.06 14.21 -4.70
N ALA A 43 1.72 14.99 -5.56
CA ALA A 43 2.46 16.18 -5.15
C ALA A 43 1.56 17.34 -4.67
N LEU A 44 0.33 17.40 -5.18
CA LEU A 44 -0.63 18.48 -4.91
C LEU A 44 -1.71 18.10 -3.89
N ASP A 45 -1.61 16.93 -3.25
CA ASP A 45 -2.62 16.38 -2.34
C ASP A 45 -4.01 16.29 -2.98
N ARG A 46 -4.05 15.98 -4.28
CA ARG A 46 -5.29 15.76 -5.02
C ARG A 46 -5.62 14.27 -5.11
N PRO A 47 -6.90 13.90 -5.18
CA PRO A 47 -7.30 12.53 -5.47
C PRO A 47 -6.66 12.03 -6.76
N HIS A 48 -6.24 10.76 -6.82
CA HIS A 48 -5.72 10.18 -8.06
C HIS A 48 -6.76 10.19 -9.20
N SER A 49 -8.06 10.17 -8.86
CA SER A 49 -9.16 10.26 -9.82
C SER A 49 -9.10 11.52 -10.68
N ASP A 50 -8.55 12.61 -10.13
CA ASP A 50 -8.37 13.87 -10.86
C ASP A 50 -7.38 13.76 -12.01
N ALA A 51 -6.47 12.77 -11.98
CA ALA A 51 -5.56 12.51 -13.09
C ALA A 51 -6.33 12.08 -14.35
N PHE A 52 -7.44 11.34 -14.19
CA PHE A 52 -8.27 10.95 -15.32
C PHE A 52 -8.93 12.15 -15.99
N GLU A 53 -9.53 13.05 -15.21
CA GLU A 53 -10.13 14.28 -15.72
C GLU A 53 -9.08 15.20 -16.36
N LEU A 54 -7.88 15.30 -15.76
CA LEU A 54 -6.77 16.08 -16.29
C LEU A 54 -6.29 15.56 -17.65
N VAL A 55 -6.16 14.24 -17.78
CA VAL A 55 -5.67 13.58 -19.00
C VAL A 55 -6.75 13.52 -20.08
N ARG A 56 -8.01 13.31 -19.68
CA ARG A 56 -9.16 13.20 -20.58
C ARG A 56 -10.40 13.84 -19.92
N PRO A 57 -10.69 15.12 -20.21
CA PRO A 57 -11.83 15.81 -19.62
C PRO A 57 -13.16 15.11 -19.89
N GLY A 58 -14.02 15.04 -18.86
CA GLY A 58 -15.30 14.34 -18.88
C GLY A 58 -15.20 12.82 -18.80
N PHE A 59 -14.02 12.26 -18.51
CA PHE A 59 -13.88 10.83 -18.30
C PHE A 59 -14.41 10.42 -16.93
N ASP A 60 -15.34 9.47 -16.91
CA ASP A 60 -15.91 8.90 -15.70
C ASP A 60 -15.24 7.55 -15.42
N PRO A 61 -14.25 7.48 -14.51
CA PRO A 61 -13.51 6.26 -14.24
C PRO A 61 -14.40 5.15 -13.66
N ALA A 62 -15.42 5.50 -12.87
CA ALA A 62 -16.31 4.51 -12.26
C ALA A 62 -17.23 3.87 -13.32
N ARG A 63 -17.80 4.69 -14.22
CA ARG A 63 -18.59 4.19 -15.35
C ARG A 63 -17.75 3.32 -16.27
N GLU A 64 -16.51 3.75 -16.54
CA GLU A 64 -15.58 3.02 -17.41
C GLU A 64 -15.14 1.70 -16.78
N GLU A 65 -14.84 1.69 -15.48
CA GLU A 65 -14.52 0.47 -14.74
C GLU A 65 -15.68 -0.53 -14.82
N ALA A 66 -16.91 -0.10 -14.56
CA ALA A 66 -18.08 -0.96 -14.66
C ALA A 66 -18.32 -1.48 -16.09
N ALA A 67 -18.03 -0.69 -17.12
CA ALA A 67 -18.10 -1.14 -18.51
C ALA A 67 -17.04 -2.19 -18.81
N TRP A 68 -15.81 -1.92 -18.42
CA TRP A 68 -14.71 -2.83 -18.63
C TRP A 68 -14.90 -4.14 -17.85
N GLU A 69 -15.51 -4.10 -16.66
CA GLU A 69 -15.90 -5.29 -15.91
C GLU A 69 -16.89 -6.19 -16.65
N ARG A 70 -17.89 -5.61 -17.30
CA ARG A 70 -18.82 -6.39 -18.12
C ARG A 70 -18.14 -7.00 -19.35
N ASP A 71 -17.23 -6.26 -19.97
CA ASP A 71 -16.57 -6.68 -21.21
C ASP A 71 -15.52 -7.78 -20.98
N ASP A 72 -14.86 -7.79 -19.81
CA ASP A 72 -13.76 -8.71 -19.50
C ASP A 72 -13.78 -9.13 -18.02
N PRO A 73 -14.79 -9.87 -17.53
CA PRO A 73 -15.02 -10.09 -16.10
C PRO A 73 -13.84 -10.73 -15.33
N HIS A 74 -12.95 -11.43 -16.02
CA HIS A 74 -11.77 -12.08 -15.44
C HIS A 74 -10.44 -11.34 -15.75
N GLY A 75 -10.54 -10.17 -16.37
CA GLY A 75 -9.41 -9.33 -16.75
C GLY A 75 -8.65 -8.73 -15.59
N MET A 76 -7.39 -8.39 -15.84
CA MET A 76 -6.48 -7.89 -14.80
C MET A 76 -6.64 -6.40 -14.44
N ARG A 77 -7.74 -5.74 -14.82
CA ARG A 77 -7.99 -4.28 -14.68
C ARG A 77 -7.29 -3.63 -13.48
N ASN A 78 -7.89 -3.87 -12.31
CA ASN A 78 -7.53 -3.40 -10.99
C ASN A 78 -7.16 -4.60 -10.11
N THR A 79 -6.62 -5.67 -10.71
CA THR A 79 -6.07 -6.82 -9.98
C THR A 79 -4.55 -6.82 -10.14
N PHE A 80 -3.90 -7.62 -9.32
CA PHE A 80 -2.46 -7.86 -9.36
C PHE A 80 -2.19 -9.34 -9.08
N ASP A 81 -1.00 -9.79 -9.46
CA ASP A 81 -0.51 -11.14 -9.24
C ASP A 81 0.94 -11.13 -8.71
N ALA A 82 1.57 -12.31 -8.62
CA ALA A 82 2.92 -12.44 -8.10
C ALA A 82 3.97 -11.71 -8.95
N ASP A 83 3.69 -11.41 -10.23
CA ASP A 83 4.62 -10.68 -11.11
C ASP A 83 4.64 -9.18 -10.80
N ASP A 84 3.65 -8.69 -10.04
CA ASP A 84 3.61 -7.31 -9.56
C ASP A 84 4.36 -7.12 -8.23
N LEU A 85 4.88 -8.18 -7.60
CA LEU A 85 5.64 -8.06 -6.35
C LEU A 85 6.96 -7.32 -6.58
N TYR A 86 7.31 -6.42 -5.66
CA TYR A 86 8.67 -5.89 -5.64
C TYR A 86 9.69 -7.00 -5.33
N PRO A 87 10.89 -6.96 -5.93
CA PRO A 87 11.88 -8.05 -5.80
C PRO A 87 12.30 -8.38 -4.37
N ASP A 88 12.25 -7.41 -3.46
CA ASP A 88 12.69 -7.53 -2.07
C ASP A 88 11.63 -8.13 -1.13
N VAL A 89 10.35 -8.20 -1.55
CA VAL A 89 9.22 -8.55 -0.68
C VAL A 89 9.41 -9.91 -0.03
N ARG A 90 9.56 -10.97 -0.82
CA ARG A 90 9.62 -12.33 -0.28
C ARG A 90 10.81 -12.51 0.67
N GLY A 91 11.97 -12.00 0.29
CA GLY A 91 13.19 -12.09 1.10
C GLY A 91 13.08 -11.31 2.40
N ALA A 92 12.54 -10.08 2.36
CA ALA A 92 12.41 -9.23 3.54
C ALA A 92 11.38 -9.79 4.54
N LEU A 93 10.19 -10.19 4.07
CA LEU A 93 9.16 -10.78 4.94
C LEU A 93 9.67 -12.06 5.62
N ALA A 94 10.33 -12.94 4.86
CA ALA A 94 10.93 -14.16 5.41
C ALA A 94 11.99 -13.85 6.48
N ALA A 95 12.85 -12.87 6.25
CA ALA A 95 13.89 -12.47 7.20
C ALA A 95 13.31 -11.87 8.49
N ILE A 96 12.27 -11.04 8.38
CA ILE A 96 11.58 -10.45 9.53
C ILE A 96 10.91 -11.55 10.38
N ARG A 97 10.25 -12.51 9.72
CA ARG A 97 9.62 -13.65 10.39
C ARG A 97 10.65 -14.56 11.06
N ALA A 98 11.76 -14.86 10.38
CA ALA A 98 12.86 -15.65 10.93
C ALA A 98 13.52 -14.98 12.15
N ALA A 99 13.47 -13.65 12.24
CA ALA A 99 13.92 -12.89 13.41
C ALA A 99 12.91 -12.91 14.58
N GLY A 100 11.79 -13.60 14.45
CA GLY A 100 10.80 -13.79 15.51
C GLY A 100 9.70 -12.72 15.56
N HIS A 101 9.61 -11.84 14.56
CA HIS A 101 8.50 -10.90 14.44
C HIS A 101 7.32 -11.53 13.71
N GLN A 102 6.11 -11.23 14.17
CA GLN A 102 4.90 -11.53 13.43
C GLN A 102 4.82 -10.64 12.19
N VAL A 103 4.43 -11.20 11.05
CA VAL A 103 4.23 -10.48 9.80
C VAL A 103 2.75 -10.50 9.43
N VAL A 104 2.14 -9.32 9.26
CA VAL A 104 0.74 -9.17 8.85
C VAL A 104 0.68 -8.31 7.60
N ILE A 105 -0.19 -8.67 6.66
CA ILE A 105 -0.50 -7.85 5.49
C ILE A 105 -1.90 -7.28 5.69
N ALA A 106 -2.04 -5.95 5.67
CA ALA A 106 -3.32 -5.27 5.80
C ALA A 106 -3.29 -3.90 5.11
N GLY A 107 -4.15 -3.70 4.11
CA GLY A 107 -4.21 -2.47 3.32
C GLY A 107 -5.60 -2.15 2.78
N ASN A 108 -5.74 -0.96 2.18
CA ASN A 108 -6.96 -0.57 1.48
C ASN A 108 -7.06 -1.36 0.18
N GLN A 109 -7.90 -2.38 0.16
CA GLN A 109 -8.02 -3.32 -0.96
C GLN A 109 -9.44 -3.87 -1.01
N PRO A 110 -9.97 -4.17 -2.21
CA PRO A 110 -11.26 -4.81 -2.35
C PRO A 110 -11.22 -6.25 -1.84
N GLU A 111 -12.37 -6.81 -1.51
CA GLU A 111 -12.47 -8.21 -1.03
C GLU A 111 -11.80 -9.20 -1.98
N ARG A 112 -11.98 -9.03 -3.30
CA ARG A 112 -11.36 -9.86 -4.34
C ARG A 112 -9.83 -9.88 -4.35
N ALA A 113 -9.17 -8.87 -3.76
CA ALA A 113 -7.71 -8.84 -3.69
C ALA A 113 -7.16 -9.82 -2.64
N TYR A 114 -8.00 -10.25 -1.69
CA TYR A 114 -7.62 -11.22 -0.66
C TYR A 114 -7.13 -12.54 -1.28
N ASP A 115 -7.92 -13.13 -2.18
CA ASP A 115 -7.58 -14.40 -2.81
C ASP A 115 -6.27 -14.31 -3.61
N ALA A 116 -6.02 -13.17 -4.28
CA ALA A 116 -4.77 -12.94 -5.00
C ALA A 116 -3.57 -12.88 -4.04
N LEU A 117 -3.67 -12.15 -2.93
CA LEU A 117 -2.61 -12.06 -1.92
C LEU A 117 -2.34 -13.42 -1.27
N VAL A 118 -3.38 -14.20 -0.97
CA VAL A 118 -3.25 -15.56 -0.42
C VAL A 118 -2.59 -16.50 -1.43
N ALA A 119 -2.99 -16.44 -2.70
CA ALA A 119 -2.42 -17.27 -3.76
C ALA A 119 -0.92 -17.00 -4.01
N MET A 120 -0.41 -15.84 -3.62
CA MET A 120 1.02 -15.53 -3.70
C MET A 120 1.88 -16.28 -2.68
N ASP A 121 1.29 -16.90 -1.65
CA ASP A 121 2.00 -17.61 -0.58
C ASP A 121 3.17 -16.79 -0.02
N LEU A 122 2.88 -15.56 0.39
CA LEU A 122 3.88 -14.67 0.98
C LEU A 122 4.25 -15.14 2.40
N PRO A 123 5.49 -14.90 2.88
CA PRO A 123 5.91 -15.22 4.25
C PRO A 123 5.24 -14.34 5.33
N ALA A 124 3.91 -14.37 5.40
CA ALA A 124 3.07 -13.63 6.33
C ALA A 124 2.26 -14.60 7.20
N ASP A 125 1.97 -14.20 8.43
CA ASP A 125 1.16 -14.98 9.37
C ASP A 125 -0.35 -14.75 9.16
N SER A 126 -0.74 -13.61 8.59
CA SER A 126 -2.12 -13.36 8.14
C SER A 126 -2.22 -12.24 7.10
N VAL A 127 -3.29 -12.26 6.31
CA VAL A 127 -3.62 -11.29 5.25
C VAL A 127 -5.02 -10.75 5.53
N HIS A 128 -5.21 -9.44 5.35
CA HIS A 128 -6.50 -8.78 5.54
C HIS A 128 -6.68 -7.62 4.54
N THR A 129 -7.92 -7.29 4.23
CA THR A 129 -8.28 -6.18 3.36
C THR A 129 -9.27 -5.24 4.07
N SER A 130 -9.24 -3.95 3.73
CA SER A 130 -10.18 -2.96 4.28
C SER A 130 -11.65 -3.36 4.07
N ASP A 131 -11.99 -3.83 2.86
CA ASP A 131 -13.36 -4.22 2.53
C ASP A 131 -13.83 -5.41 3.35
N GLY A 132 -12.95 -6.40 3.57
CA GLY A 132 -13.23 -7.54 4.44
C GLY A 132 -13.46 -7.14 5.90
N TRP A 133 -12.99 -5.95 6.33
CA TRP A 133 -13.24 -5.40 7.65
C TRP A 133 -14.36 -4.36 7.70
N GLY A 134 -14.81 -3.84 6.56
CA GLY A 134 -15.77 -2.73 6.47
C GLY A 134 -15.23 -1.38 6.98
N VAL A 135 -13.91 -1.22 7.09
CA VAL A 135 -13.22 0.01 7.51
C VAL A 135 -11.98 0.20 6.67
N ALA A 136 -11.63 1.44 6.36
CA ALA A 136 -10.48 1.75 5.49
C ALA A 136 -9.57 2.80 6.11
N LYS A 137 -8.29 2.78 5.76
CA LYS A 137 -7.39 3.90 6.04
C LYS A 137 -7.92 5.17 5.35
N PRO A 138 -7.80 6.35 5.98
CA PRO A 138 -7.08 6.62 7.23
C PRO A 138 -7.94 6.51 8.51
N GLU A 139 -9.09 5.84 8.47
CA GLU A 139 -10.01 5.76 9.62
C GLU A 139 -9.35 5.06 10.83
N PRO A 140 -9.52 5.58 12.06
CA PRO A 140 -8.98 4.94 13.26
C PRO A 140 -9.42 3.49 13.45
N GLY A 141 -10.62 3.14 12.97
CA GLY A 141 -11.17 1.79 13.02
C GLY A 141 -10.31 0.76 12.29
N PHE A 142 -9.64 1.14 11.19
CA PHE A 142 -8.72 0.27 10.47
C PHE A 142 -7.52 -0.12 11.35
N PHE A 143 -6.89 0.84 11.99
CA PHE A 143 -5.72 0.59 12.85
C PHE A 143 -6.09 -0.15 14.14
N ALA A 144 -7.31 0.06 14.67
CA ALA A 144 -7.85 -0.75 15.74
C ALA A 144 -8.00 -2.22 15.33
N LYS A 145 -8.48 -2.50 14.10
CA LYS A 145 -8.54 -3.86 13.54
C LYS A 145 -7.16 -4.47 13.37
N VAL A 146 -6.19 -3.71 12.86
CA VAL A 146 -4.78 -4.13 12.76
C VAL A 146 -4.25 -4.60 14.11
N ALA A 147 -4.43 -3.80 15.18
CA ALA A 147 -3.98 -4.18 16.53
C ALA A 147 -4.69 -5.44 17.03
N ALA A 148 -6.00 -5.55 16.79
CA ALA A 148 -6.79 -6.71 17.20
C ALA A 148 -6.34 -8.01 16.51
N VAL A 149 -6.11 -8.01 15.20
CA VAL A 149 -5.68 -9.21 14.47
C VAL A 149 -4.23 -9.58 14.75
N ALA A 150 -3.36 -8.59 15.01
CA ALA A 150 -2.00 -8.84 15.47
C ALA A 150 -2.00 -9.43 16.89
N GLY A 151 -3.04 -9.13 17.70
CA GLY A 151 -3.08 -9.50 19.11
C GLY A 151 -1.98 -8.79 19.91
N ARG A 152 -1.70 -7.53 19.56
CA ARG A 152 -0.62 -6.71 20.11
C ARG A 152 -1.13 -5.34 20.54
N GLU A 153 -0.45 -4.75 21.50
CA GLU A 153 -0.65 -3.32 21.80
C GLU A 153 -0.14 -2.48 20.62
N PRO A 154 -0.77 -1.33 20.29
CA PRO A 154 -0.33 -0.50 19.18
C PRO A 154 1.16 -0.17 19.20
N ALA A 155 1.73 0.15 20.38
CA ALA A 155 3.15 0.47 20.53
C ALA A 155 4.12 -0.70 20.22
N GLU A 156 3.62 -1.93 20.14
CA GLU A 156 4.37 -3.13 19.77
C GLU A 156 4.30 -3.43 18.26
N ILE A 157 3.61 -2.59 17.49
CA ILE A 157 3.37 -2.75 16.06
C ILE A 157 4.18 -1.70 15.29
N LEU A 158 4.90 -2.14 14.26
CA LEU A 158 5.44 -1.28 13.22
C LEU A 158 4.52 -1.36 12.00
N TYR A 159 3.80 -0.28 11.67
CA TYR A 159 3.05 -0.17 10.43
C TYR A 159 3.95 0.40 9.31
N VAL A 160 4.02 -0.31 8.19
CA VAL A 160 4.88 -0.01 7.04
C VAL A 160 3.99 0.34 5.84
N GLY A 161 4.19 1.50 5.26
CA GLY A 161 3.49 1.94 4.05
C GLY A 161 4.25 3.05 3.33
N ASP A 162 3.82 3.38 2.11
CA ASP A 162 4.43 4.42 1.27
C ASP A 162 3.72 5.78 1.41
N ARG A 163 2.53 5.83 2.02
CA ARG A 163 1.76 7.06 2.14
C ARG A 163 1.81 7.69 3.52
N LEU A 164 2.36 8.90 3.59
CA LEU A 164 2.34 9.69 4.82
C LEU A 164 0.92 9.97 5.34
N ASP A 165 -0.01 10.32 4.46
CA ASP A 165 -1.40 10.67 4.78
C ASP A 165 -2.28 9.47 5.14
N ASN A 166 -2.05 8.32 4.50
CA ASN A 166 -2.90 7.14 4.64
C ASN A 166 -2.33 6.07 5.58
N ASP A 167 -1.00 5.98 5.70
CA ASP A 167 -0.33 4.94 6.50
C ASP A 167 0.30 5.53 7.74
N VAL A 168 1.23 6.47 7.58
CA VAL A 168 2.13 6.89 8.66
C VAL A 168 1.43 7.75 9.70
N LEU A 169 0.79 8.85 9.29
CA LEU A 169 0.10 9.76 10.20
C LEU A 169 -1.02 9.07 10.99
N PRO A 170 -1.95 8.31 10.36
CA PRO A 170 -3.04 7.68 11.10
C PRO A 170 -2.57 6.46 11.92
N ALA A 171 -1.58 5.67 11.48
CA ALA A 171 -1.01 4.61 12.32
C ALA A 171 -0.34 5.19 13.58
N ARG A 172 0.41 6.28 13.43
CA ARG A 172 1.02 6.99 14.56
C ARG A 172 -0.05 7.54 15.52
N ALA A 173 -1.12 8.12 14.99
CA ALA A 173 -2.25 8.61 15.79
C ALA A 173 -2.93 7.47 16.57
N ALA A 174 -2.93 6.25 16.04
CA ALA A 174 -3.40 5.04 16.72
C ALA A 174 -2.39 4.48 17.75
N GLY A 175 -1.23 5.11 17.94
CA GLY A 175 -0.20 4.70 18.90
C GLY A 175 0.81 3.67 18.37
N MET A 176 0.80 3.40 17.05
CA MET A 176 1.76 2.49 16.43
C MET A 176 3.10 3.15 16.14
N ARG A 177 4.15 2.34 16.04
CA ARG A 177 5.40 2.77 15.41
C ARG A 177 5.23 2.73 13.89
N THR A 178 5.95 3.57 13.17
CA THR A 178 5.75 3.71 11.72
C THR A 178 7.04 3.71 10.92
N ALA A 179 6.99 3.06 9.76
CA ALA A 179 8.02 3.11 8.74
C ALA A 179 7.44 3.69 7.45
N LEU A 180 8.01 4.81 6.98
CA LEU A 180 7.71 5.33 5.65
C LEU A 180 8.64 4.69 4.63
N LEU A 181 8.08 4.01 3.65
CA LEU A 181 8.82 3.39 2.57
C LEU A 181 8.92 4.34 1.37
N ARG A 182 10.13 4.63 0.91
CA ARG A 182 10.37 5.40 -0.32
C ARG A 182 10.19 4.51 -1.55
N ARG A 183 8.93 4.23 -1.87
CA ARG A 183 8.51 3.37 -2.98
C ARG A 183 7.33 4.00 -3.69
N GLY A 184 7.27 3.80 -5.00
CA GLY A 184 6.25 4.44 -5.83
C GLY A 184 6.32 5.96 -5.86
N PRO A 185 5.41 6.61 -6.60
CA PRO A 185 5.37 8.06 -6.67
C PRO A 185 5.04 8.68 -5.31
N TRP A 186 4.09 8.10 -4.55
CA TRP A 186 3.71 8.62 -3.22
C TRP A 186 4.85 8.53 -2.22
N GLY A 187 5.48 7.36 -2.02
CA GLY A 187 6.58 7.22 -1.07
C GLY A 187 7.76 8.14 -1.34
N HIS A 188 8.13 8.36 -2.61
CA HIS A 188 9.16 9.32 -2.95
C HIS A 188 8.76 10.77 -2.67
N LEU A 189 7.56 11.19 -3.06
CA LEU A 189 7.07 12.56 -2.87
C LEU A 189 6.78 12.88 -1.41
N HIS A 190 6.20 11.92 -0.67
CA HIS A 190 5.80 12.10 0.72
C HIS A 190 7.01 12.10 1.66
N ALA A 191 8.07 11.36 1.34
CA ALA A 191 9.31 11.36 2.14
C ALA A 191 10.05 12.71 2.12
N GLU A 192 9.84 13.55 1.10
CA GLU A 192 10.42 14.89 1.02
C GLU A 192 9.61 15.94 1.81
N ARG A 193 8.46 15.57 2.36
CA ARG A 193 7.61 16.49 3.14
C ARG A 193 8.20 16.67 4.55
N PRO A 194 8.14 17.87 5.14
CA PRO A 194 8.59 18.09 6.52
C PRO A 194 7.90 17.17 7.54
N GLN A 195 6.62 16.85 7.32
CA GLN A 195 5.84 15.97 8.18
C GLN A 195 6.35 14.52 8.17
N ALA A 196 7.13 14.08 7.17
CA ALA A 196 7.70 12.74 7.15
C ALA A 196 8.63 12.47 8.33
N ALA A 197 9.17 13.51 8.96
CA ALA A 197 9.99 13.41 10.17
C ALA A 197 9.26 12.79 11.38
N VAL A 198 7.94 12.64 11.34
CA VAL A 198 7.17 11.93 12.36
C VAL A 198 7.20 10.41 12.20
N ALA A 199 7.63 9.89 11.04
CA ALA A 199 7.88 8.47 10.88
C ALA A 199 9.05 8.06 11.77
N ASP A 200 8.97 6.90 12.41
CA ASP A 200 10.05 6.45 13.27
C ASP A 200 11.28 6.01 12.48
N VAL A 201 11.07 5.51 11.25
CA VAL A 201 12.11 5.25 10.25
C VAL A 201 11.61 5.58 8.86
N ILE A 202 12.53 6.00 7.98
CA ILE A 202 12.28 6.14 6.54
C ILE A 202 13.27 5.21 5.82
N VAL A 203 12.77 4.30 5.00
CA VAL A 203 13.57 3.25 4.35
C VAL A 203 13.37 3.26 2.83
N GLY A 204 14.38 2.84 2.07
CA GLY A 204 14.29 2.72 0.60
C GLY A 204 13.81 1.35 0.11
N ASP A 205 13.94 0.33 0.94
CA ASP A 205 13.57 -1.06 0.64
C ASP A 205 13.16 -1.78 1.93
N LEU A 206 12.55 -2.95 1.78
CA LEU A 206 12.04 -3.74 2.90
C LEU A 206 13.15 -4.48 3.67
N HIS A 207 14.32 -4.72 3.06
CA HIS A 207 15.45 -5.34 3.76
C HIS A 207 16.01 -4.41 4.86
N ALA A 208 15.91 -3.10 4.67
CA ALA A 208 16.32 -2.11 5.66
C ALA A 208 15.46 -2.10 6.94
N LEU A 209 14.27 -2.73 6.93
CA LEU A 209 13.39 -2.78 8.10
C LEU A 209 13.97 -3.62 9.23
N LEU A 210 14.59 -4.77 8.94
CA LEU A 210 15.09 -5.66 9.99
C LEU A 210 16.22 -5.00 10.81
N PRO A 211 17.21 -4.29 10.22
CA PRO A 211 18.12 -3.44 10.97
C PRO A 211 17.41 -2.33 11.77
N ALA A 212 16.42 -1.66 11.18
CA ALA A 212 15.66 -0.59 11.84
C ALA A 212 14.88 -1.08 13.08
N LEU A 213 14.30 -2.28 13.04
CA LEU A 213 13.58 -2.88 14.17
C LEU A 213 14.43 -2.97 15.44
N ARG A 214 15.76 -3.18 15.30
CA ARG A 214 16.70 -3.22 16.43
C ARG A 214 16.91 -1.87 17.10
N LEU A 215 16.70 -0.78 16.36
CA LEU A 215 16.81 0.59 16.87
C LEU A 215 15.51 1.09 17.53
N LEU A 216 14.39 0.47 17.20
CA LEU A 216 13.06 0.76 17.74
C LEU A 216 12.73 -0.08 18.99
N ALA A 217 13.67 -0.93 19.44
CA ALA A 217 13.47 -1.92 20.49
C ALA A 217 13.45 -1.32 21.90
#